data_AF-A0A0C3JCE1-F1
#
_entry.id   AF-A0A0C3JCE1-F1
#
_cell.length_a   1.000
_cell.length_b   1.000
_cell.length_c   1.000
_cell.angle_alpha   90.00
_cell.angle_beta   90.00
_cell.angle_gamma   90.00
#
_symmetry.space_group_name_H-M   'P 1'
#
loop_
_entity.id
_entity.type
_entity.pdbx_description
1 polymer ?
#
loop_
_entity_poly.entity_id
_entity_poly.type
_entity_poly.pdbx_seq_one_letter_code
_entity_poly.pdbx_strand_id
1 'polypeptide(L)'
;MAHADHTRDPCPWVILSDFGGAFAMGSVGGAIWHGIKGARNSPRGERLVGAISTVKARAPVTGGNFGVWGGMFSTFDCAIKGWRQKDDAWNAILSGFMTGGCLAIRSGPKSALGSAVACGILLGVFEGVGVLLSRVFNEGARPQLPPLPENMTPQPTHS
;
A
#
# COMPACT_ATOMS: atom_id res chain seq x y z
N MET A 1 4.64 -13.91 -25.74
CA MET A 1 3.44 -13.04 -25.80
C MET A 1 2.78 -13.12 -24.44
N ALA A 2 2.61 -11.98 -23.77
CA ALA A 2 2.11 -11.93 -22.40
C ALA A 2 0.69 -12.53 -22.34
N HIS A 3 0.52 -13.60 -21.57
CA HIS A 3 -0.80 -14.00 -21.13
C HIS A 3 -1.30 -12.90 -20.19
N ALA A 4 -2.29 -12.14 -20.66
CA ALA A 4 -2.99 -11.19 -19.81
C ALA A 4 -3.84 -12.00 -18.81
N ASP A 5 -3.36 -12.13 -17.58
CA ASP A 5 -4.18 -12.57 -16.46
C ASP A 5 -5.29 -11.54 -16.22
N HIS A 6 -6.46 -11.76 -16.82
CA HIS A 6 -7.66 -10.92 -16.70
C HIS A 6 -8.31 -10.91 -15.30
N THR A 7 -7.65 -11.48 -14.30
CA THR A 7 -8.07 -11.43 -12.89
C THR A 7 -7.60 -10.15 -12.20
N ARG A 8 -6.67 -9.40 -12.80
CA ARG A 8 -6.19 -8.10 -12.28
C ARG A 8 -6.73 -6.96 -13.10
N ASP A 9 -7.31 -5.97 -12.44
CA ASP A 9 -7.78 -4.74 -13.07
C ASP A 9 -6.65 -4.04 -13.83
N PRO A 10 -6.94 -3.38 -14.97
CA PRO A 10 -5.93 -2.70 -15.76
C PRO A 10 -5.28 -1.56 -14.95
N CYS A 11 -3.99 -1.31 -15.21
CA CYS A 11 -3.19 -0.31 -14.48
C CYS A 11 -3.89 1.07 -14.29
N PRO A 12 -4.58 1.64 -15.30
CA PRO A 12 -5.31 2.90 -15.13
C PRO A 12 -6.44 2.82 -14.10
N TRP A 13 -7.10 1.67 -13.98
CA TRP A 13 -8.17 1.45 -13.02
C TRP A 13 -7.63 1.30 -11.61
N VAL A 14 -6.53 0.55 -11.45
CA VAL A 14 -5.85 0.38 -10.16
C VAL A 14 -5.38 1.73 -9.61
N ILE A 15 -4.77 2.57 -10.44
CA ILE A 15 -4.33 3.92 -10.04
C ILE A 15 -5.52 4.76 -9.54
N LEU A 16 -6.65 4.72 -10.25
CA LEU A 16 -7.85 5.47 -9.85
C LEU A 16 -8.46 4.93 -8.55
N SER A 17 -8.54 3.61 -8.41
CA SER A 17 -9.02 2.93 -7.21
C SER A 17 -8.14 3.24 -6.00
N ASP A 18 -6.82 3.18 -6.15
CA ASP A 18 -5.86 3.45 -5.07
C ASP A 18 -5.85 4.93 -4.67
N PHE A 19 -5.97 5.85 -5.65
CA PHE A 19 -6.14 7.27 -5.36
C PHE A 19 -7.41 7.52 -4.54
N GLY A 20 -8.53 6.93 -4.95
CA GLY A 20 -9.82 7.05 -4.26
C GLY A 20 -9.79 6.43 -2.86
N GLY A 21 -9.21 5.24 -2.71
CA GLY A 21 -9.04 4.55 -1.44
C GLY A 21 -8.16 5.34 -0.47
N ALA A 22 -7.01 5.82 -0.93
CA ALA A 22 -6.11 6.63 -0.12
C ALA A 22 -6.71 7.99 0.24
N PHE A 23 -7.46 8.62 -0.68
CA PHE A 23 -8.22 9.84 -0.38
C PHE A 23 -9.28 9.60 0.69
N ALA A 24 -10.05 8.51 0.58
CA ALA A 24 -11.06 8.14 1.58
C ALA A 24 -10.43 7.91 2.96
N MET A 25 -9.38 7.08 3.04
CA MET A 25 -8.64 6.84 4.28
C MET A 25 -8.08 8.14 4.88
N GLY A 26 -7.48 9.00 4.06
CA GLY A 26 -6.91 10.28 4.50
C GLY A 26 -7.96 11.30 4.92
N SER A 27 -9.12 11.32 4.27
CA SER A 27 -10.23 12.24 4.60
C SER A 27 -10.92 11.83 5.90
N VAL A 28 -11.15 10.53 6.13
CA VAL A 28 -11.71 9.99 7.37
C VAL A 28 -10.74 10.16 8.53
N GLY A 29 -9.49 9.73 8.37
CA GLY A 29 -8.45 9.90 9.41
C GLY A 29 -8.18 11.37 9.71
N GLY A 30 -8.14 12.21 8.67
CA GLY A 30 -8.00 13.66 8.80
C GLY A 30 -9.18 14.31 9.51
N ALA A 31 -10.42 13.90 9.22
CA ALA A 31 -11.60 14.42 9.89
C ALA A 31 -11.63 14.06 11.37
N ILE A 32 -11.26 12.83 11.73
CA ILE A 32 -11.18 12.40 13.13
C ILE A 32 -10.08 13.18 13.86
N TRP A 33 -8.88 13.23 13.31
CA TRP A 33 -7.74 13.89 13.95
C TRP A 33 -7.94 15.41 14.07
N HIS A 34 -8.30 16.09 12.98
CA HIS A 34 -8.52 17.54 12.98
C HIS A 34 -9.83 17.93 13.68
N GLY A 35 -10.79 17.01 13.81
CA GLY A 35 -11.99 17.19 14.61
C GLY A 35 -11.69 17.16 16.11
N ILE A 36 -10.96 16.15 16.59
CA ILE A 36 -10.55 16.05 17.99
C ILE A 36 -9.62 17.21 18.35
N LYS A 37 -8.64 17.52 17.49
CA LYS A 37 -7.71 18.64 17.71
C LYS A 37 -8.43 19.98 17.66
N GLY A 38 -9.37 20.15 16.73
CA GLY A 38 -10.21 21.36 16.62
C GLY A 38 -11.09 21.57 17.84
N ALA A 39 -11.74 20.52 18.34
CA ALA A 39 -12.56 20.59 19.56
C ALA A 39 -11.73 20.91 20.82
N ARG A 40 -10.50 20.40 20.91
CA ARG A 40 -9.58 20.66 22.03
C ARG A 40 -8.94 22.05 21.99
N ASN A 41 -8.64 22.58 20.81
CA ASN A 41 -7.96 23.87 20.64
C ASN A 41 -8.93 25.07 20.61
N SER A 42 -10.24 24.84 20.58
CA SER A 42 -11.25 25.91 20.48
C SER A 42 -11.70 26.43 21.85
N PRO A 43 -12.04 27.74 21.96
CA PRO A 43 -12.52 28.35 23.19
C PRO A 43 -13.79 27.66 23.74
N ARG A 44 -13.97 27.69 25.07
CA ARG A 44 -15.16 27.12 25.74
C ARG A 44 -16.42 27.85 25.24
N GLY A 45 -17.29 27.12 24.54
CA GLY A 45 -18.55 27.64 23.98
C GLY A 45 -18.70 27.34 22.48
N GLU A 46 -17.62 27.41 21.70
CA GLU A 46 -17.66 27.21 20.23
C GLU A 46 -16.93 25.95 19.76
N ARG A 47 -16.73 24.97 20.64
CA ARG A 47 -15.96 23.76 20.34
C ARG A 47 -16.46 23.00 19.12
N LEU A 48 -17.78 22.97 18.90
CA LEU A 48 -18.39 22.29 17.74
C LEU A 48 -18.14 23.07 16.44
N VAL A 49 -18.30 24.40 16.47
CA VAL A 49 -18.06 25.29 15.31
C VAL A 49 -16.57 25.31 14.95
N GLY A 50 -15.69 25.36 15.96
CA GLY A 50 -14.26 25.24 15.81
C GLY A 50 -13.83 23.88 15.26
N ALA A 51 -14.43 22.77 15.73
CA ALA A 51 -14.16 21.44 15.18
C ALA A 51 -14.63 21.28 13.73
N ILE A 52 -15.83 21.77 13.40
CA ILE A 52 -16.37 21.67 12.04
C ILE A 52 -15.55 22.54 11.07
N SER A 53 -15.14 23.74 11.48
CA SER A 53 -14.32 24.62 10.65
C SER A 53 -12.91 24.05 10.40
N THR A 54 -12.27 23.44 11.41
CA THR A 54 -10.96 22.80 11.24
C THR A 54 -11.05 21.54 10.37
N VAL A 55 -12.09 20.72 10.56
CA VAL A 55 -12.33 19.54 9.71
C VAL A 55 -12.56 19.96 8.27
N LYS A 56 -13.44 20.93 8.01
CA LYS A 56 -13.73 21.41 6.66
C LYS A 56 -12.50 21.98 5.97
N ALA A 57 -11.65 22.71 6.69
CA ALA A 57 -10.45 23.31 6.13
C ALA A 57 -9.30 22.31 5.91
N ARG A 58 -9.19 21.26 6.72
CA ARG A 58 -7.99 20.40 6.76
C ARG A 58 -8.23 18.96 6.30
N ALA A 59 -9.41 18.38 6.50
CA ALA A 59 -9.74 17.03 6.07
C ALA A 59 -9.57 16.80 4.55
N PRO A 60 -10.03 17.68 3.65
CA PRO A 60 -9.81 17.47 2.21
C PRO A 60 -8.36 17.66 1.79
N VAL A 61 -7.60 18.53 2.49
CA VAL A 61 -6.16 18.72 2.22
C VAL A 61 -5.36 17.49 2.64
N THR A 62 -5.67 16.93 3.82
CA THR A 62 -5.05 15.68 4.28
C THR A 62 -5.44 14.52 3.36
N GLY A 63 -6.72 14.38 3.01
CA GLY A 63 -7.19 13.39 2.03
C GLY A 63 -6.50 13.52 0.68
N GLY A 64 -6.39 14.74 0.15
CA GLY A 64 -5.70 15.01 -1.12
C GLY A 64 -4.23 14.63 -1.10
N ASN A 65 -3.50 14.92 -0.01
CA ASN A 65 -2.10 14.51 0.13
C ASN A 65 -1.94 12.98 0.15
N PHE A 66 -2.82 12.26 0.84
CA PHE A 66 -2.82 10.79 0.85
C PHE A 66 -3.22 10.20 -0.51
N GLY A 67 -4.23 10.77 -1.17
CA GLY A 67 -4.62 10.40 -2.53
C GLY A 67 -3.47 10.56 -3.51
N VAL A 68 -2.81 11.73 -3.52
CA VAL A 68 -1.65 12.01 -4.39
C VAL A 68 -0.49 11.06 -4.12
N TRP A 69 -0.22 10.73 -2.85
CA TRP A 69 0.79 9.74 -2.50
C TRP A 69 0.44 8.34 -3.03
N GLY A 70 -0.79 7.86 -2.79
CA GLY A 70 -1.26 6.56 -3.27
C GLY A 70 -1.32 6.46 -4.79
N GLY A 71 -1.82 7.48 -5.47
CA GLY A 71 -1.87 7.53 -6.93
C GLY A 71 -0.49 7.58 -7.57
N MET A 72 0.47 8.34 -7.01
CA MET A 72 1.85 8.32 -7.51
C MET A 72 2.50 6.95 -7.31
N PHE A 73 2.32 6.34 -6.14
CA PHE A 73 2.84 5.01 -5.85
C PHE A 73 2.36 3.98 -6.88
N SER A 74 1.04 3.89 -7.10
CA SER A 74 0.46 2.96 -8.08
C SER A 74 0.88 3.28 -9.51
N THR A 75 1.09 4.55 -9.85
CA THR A 75 1.59 4.94 -11.18
C THR A 75 3.01 4.45 -11.42
N PHE A 76 3.91 4.63 -10.45
CA PHE A 76 5.29 4.14 -10.55
C PHE A 76 5.35 2.61 -10.54
N ASP A 77 4.54 1.95 -9.71
CA ASP A 77 4.45 0.50 -9.67
C ASP A 77 3.95 -0.08 -11.00
N CYS A 78 2.90 0.50 -11.58
CA CYS A 78 2.40 0.12 -12.91
C CYS A 78 3.44 0.38 -14.02
N ALA A 79 4.18 1.49 -13.96
CA ALA A 79 5.22 1.80 -14.93
C ALA A 79 6.40 0.79 -14.85
N ILE A 80 6.82 0.42 -13.64
CA ILE A 80 7.88 -0.56 -13.43
C ILE A 80 7.42 -1.95 -13.87
N LYS A 81 6.19 -2.35 -13.54
CA LYS A 81 5.59 -3.61 -14.01
C LYS A 81 5.49 -3.65 -15.54
N GLY A 82 5.09 -2.56 -16.17
CA GLY A 82 5.06 -2.42 -17.62
C GLY A 82 6.43 -2.61 -18.27
N TRP A 83 7.50 -2.13 -17.62
CA TRP A 83 8.86 -2.27 -18.15
C TRP A 83 9.49 -3.64 -17.86
N ARG A 84 9.32 -4.18 -16.65
CA ARG A 84 9.98 -5.41 -16.20
C ARG A 84 9.18 -6.69 -16.43
N GLN A 85 7.86 -6.59 -16.64
CA GLN A 85 6.94 -7.73 -16.83
C GLN A 85 7.07 -8.82 -15.76
N LYS A 86 7.50 -8.43 -14.54
CA LYS A 86 7.69 -9.29 -13.38
C LYS A 86 7.14 -8.59 -12.14
N ASP A 87 6.49 -9.36 -11.28
CA ASP A 87 5.98 -8.89 -9.99
C ASP A 87 6.92 -9.35 -8.87
N ASP A 88 7.87 -8.48 -8.54
CA ASP A 88 8.84 -8.70 -7.45
C ASP A 88 8.66 -7.64 -6.37
N ALA A 89 8.99 -7.96 -5.11
CA ALA A 89 8.98 -7.02 -3.98
C ALA A 89 9.87 -5.77 -4.22
N TRP A 90 10.84 -5.89 -5.14
CA TRP A 90 11.66 -4.77 -5.59
C TRP A 90 10.88 -3.67 -6.32
N ASN A 91 9.76 -4.01 -6.95
CA ASN A 91 8.92 -3.02 -7.63
C ASN A 91 8.24 -2.09 -6.62
N ALA A 92 7.76 -2.64 -5.49
CA ALA A 92 7.18 -1.87 -4.40
C ALA A 92 8.21 -0.94 -3.72
N ILE A 93 9.43 -1.44 -3.47
CA ILE A 93 10.50 -0.62 -2.87
C ILE A 93 10.93 0.51 -3.82
N LEU A 94 11.13 0.20 -5.10
CA LEU A 94 11.57 1.18 -6.09
C LEU A 94 10.49 2.22 -6.38
N SER A 95 9.23 1.82 -6.54
CA SER A 95 8.11 2.74 -6.69
C SER A 95 7.93 3.61 -5.44
N GLY A 96 8.15 3.09 -4.23
CA GLY A 96 8.20 3.86 -2.99
C GLY A 96 9.29 4.91 -2.96
N PHE A 97 10.50 4.53 -3.37
CA PHE A 97 11.64 5.45 -3.47
C PHE A 97 11.35 6.58 -4.47
N MET A 98 10.85 6.23 -5.67
CA MET A 98 10.50 7.19 -6.71
C MET A 98 9.37 8.13 -6.25
N THR A 99 8.33 7.58 -5.63
CA THR A 99 7.23 8.37 -5.06
C THR A 99 7.74 9.37 -4.02
N GLY A 100 8.51 8.88 -3.04
CA GLY A 100 9.08 9.73 -1.99
C GLY A 100 9.98 10.83 -2.53
N GLY A 101 10.80 10.52 -3.55
CA GLY A 101 11.66 11.49 -4.22
C GLY A 101 10.88 12.54 -5.02
N CYS A 102 9.88 12.11 -5.79
CA CYS A 102 9.04 13.01 -6.58
C CYS A 102 8.20 13.96 -5.73
N LEU A 103 7.62 13.51 -4.61
CA LEU A 103 6.81 14.38 -3.74
C LEU A 103 7.62 15.53 -3.15
N ALA A 104 8.89 15.29 -2.82
CA ALA A 104 9.76 16.24 -2.14
C ALA A 104 10.77 16.92 -3.08
N ILE A 105 10.66 16.71 -4.40
CA ILE A 105 11.57 17.33 -5.38
C ILE A 105 11.55 18.86 -5.27
N ARG A 106 10.36 19.44 -5.01
CA ARG A 106 10.16 20.89 -4.79
C ARG A 106 10.76 21.41 -3.48
N SER A 107 11.02 20.53 -2.52
CA SER A 107 11.59 20.88 -1.21
C SER A 107 13.14 20.86 -1.23
N GLY A 108 13.73 20.60 -2.39
CA GLY A 108 15.18 20.56 -2.61
C GLY A 108 15.77 19.14 -2.60
N PRO A 109 16.96 18.96 -3.21
CA PRO A 109 17.54 17.62 -3.46
C PRO A 109 17.86 16.84 -2.19
N LYS A 110 18.27 17.54 -1.12
CA LYS A 110 18.51 16.91 0.20
C LYS A 110 17.22 16.37 0.82
N SER A 111 16.13 17.13 0.72
CA SER A 111 14.82 16.69 1.22
C SER A 111 14.25 15.56 0.38
N ALA A 112 14.44 15.60 -0.95
CA ALA A 112 14.00 14.57 -1.87
C ALA A 112 14.69 13.22 -1.62
N LEU A 113 16.01 13.22 -1.38
CA LEU A 113 16.73 12.01 -1.01
C LEU A 113 16.27 11.46 0.34
N GLY A 114 16.10 12.34 1.34
CA GLY A 114 15.62 11.94 2.66
C GLY A 114 14.23 11.28 2.62
N SER A 115 13.28 11.86 1.88
CA SER A 115 11.94 11.29 1.73
C SER A 115 11.91 10.04 0.87
N ALA A 116 12.74 9.95 -0.17
CA ALA A 116 12.87 8.77 -1.01
C ALA A 116 13.38 7.57 -0.20
N VAL A 117 14.44 7.75 0.59
CA VAL A 117 14.99 6.71 1.47
C VAL A 117 13.96 6.31 2.52
N ALA A 118 13.30 7.27 3.18
CA ALA A 118 12.28 6.97 4.17
C ALA A 118 11.11 6.14 3.59
N CYS A 119 10.62 6.51 2.39
CA CYS A 119 9.54 5.77 1.73
C CYS A 119 10.00 4.37 1.27
N GLY A 120 11.23 4.25 0.74
CA GLY A 120 11.80 2.97 0.34
C GLY A 120 11.97 2.00 1.52
N ILE A 121 12.44 2.49 2.67
CA ILE A 121 12.55 1.69 3.90
C ILE A 121 11.17 1.25 4.38
N LEU A 122 10.21 2.17 4.45
CA LEU A 122 8.86 1.88 4.95
C LEU A 122 8.18 0.77 4.14
N LEU A 123 8.25 0.84 2.81
CA LEU A 123 7.67 -0.22 1.96
C LEU A 123 8.50 -1.50 1.97
N GLY A 124 9.82 -1.41 2.12
CA GLY A 124 10.67 -2.59 2.37
C GLY A 124 10.25 -3.33 3.65
N VAL A 125 9.84 -2.60 4.70
CA VAL A 125 9.29 -3.21 5.91
C VAL A 125 7.91 -3.82 5.65
N PHE A 126 7.00 -3.14 4.95
CA PHE A 126 5.67 -3.69 4.65
C PHE A 126 5.74 -4.98 3.81
N GLU A 127 6.59 -5.03 2.79
CA GLU A 127 6.83 -6.25 2.03
C GLU A 127 7.52 -7.32 2.88
N GLY A 128 8.51 -6.96 3.69
CA GLY A 128 9.19 -7.89 4.59
C GLY A 128 8.26 -8.54 5.62
N VAL A 129 7.36 -7.74 6.21
CA VAL A 129 6.30 -8.23 7.12
C VAL A 129 5.28 -9.04 6.35
N GLY A 130 4.89 -8.62 5.14
CA GLY A 130 3.97 -9.37 4.27
C GLY A 130 4.48 -10.78 4.00
N VAL A 131 5.74 -10.92 3.57
CA VAL A 131 6.39 -12.21 3.33
C VAL A 131 6.46 -13.05 4.61
N LEU A 132 6.83 -12.45 5.75
CA LEU A 132 6.90 -13.17 7.03
C LEU A 132 5.53 -13.66 7.49
N LEU A 133 4.52 -12.80 7.39
CA LEU A 133 3.16 -13.11 7.79
C LEU A 133 2.56 -14.20 6.89
N SER A 134 2.78 -14.12 5.58
CA SER A 134 2.42 -15.18 4.65
C SER A 134 3.10 -16.49 4.99
N ARG A 135 4.38 -16.49 5.37
CA ARG A 135 5.08 -17.70 5.81
C ARG A 135 4.49 -18.29 7.08
N VAL A 136 4.24 -17.48 8.10
CA VAL A 136 3.65 -17.94 9.37
C VAL A 136 2.24 -18.49 9.19
N PHE A 137 1.39 -17.83 8.38
CA PHE A 137 0.05 -18.35 8.08
C PHE A 137 0.10 -19.61 7.22
N ASN A 138 1.05 -19.73 6.29
CA ASN A 138 1.18 -20.91 5.44
C ASN A 138 1.82 -22.10 6.18
N GLU A 139 2.65 -21.84 7.20
CA GLU A 139 3.12 -22.86 8.16
C GLU A 139 1.99 -23.35 9.07
N GLY A 140 1.05 -22.48 9.44
CA GLY A 140 -0.18 -22.87 10.16
C GLY A 140 -1.19 -23.62 9.28
N ALA A 141 -1.22 -23.32 7.98
CA ALA A 141 -2.12 -23.91 7.00
C ALA A 141 -1.42 -24.93 6.09
N ARG A 142 -0.49 -25.73 6.60
CA ARG A 142 0.02 -26.91 5.86
C ARG A 142 -1.19 -27.74 5.44
N PRO A 143 -1.51 -27.87 4.14
CA PRO A 143 -2.44 -28.87 3.70
C PRO A 143 -1.85 -30.20 4.16
N GLN A 144 -2.56 -30.93 5.03
CA GLN A 144 -2.32 -32.35 5.19
C GLN A 144 -2.39 -32.92 3.77
N LEU A 145 -1.26 -33.37 3.24
CA LEU A 145 -1.27 -34.07 1.95
C LEU A 145 -2.32 -35.18 2.07
N PRO A 146 -3.27 -35.30 1.13
CA PRO A 146 -4.19 -36.43 1.12
C PRO A 146 -3.35 -37.71 1.27
N PRO A 147 -3.73 -38.64 2.17
CA PRO A 147 -3.00 -39.89 2.30
C PRO A 147 -2.89 -40.52 0.91
N LEU A 148 -1.65 -40.79 0.50
CA LEU A 148 -1.37 -41.46 -0.77
C LEU A 148 -2.21 -42.74 -0.83
N PRO A 149 -2.98 -42.99 -1.91
CA PRO A 149 -3.67 -44.26 -2.04
C PRO A 149 -2.65 -45.40 -1.99
N GLU A 150 -2.90 -46.39 -1.14
CA GLU A 150 -2.05 -47.56 -0.82
C GLU A 150 -1.64 -48.42 -2.04
N ASN A 151 -2.16 -48.11 -3.22
CA ASN A 151 -1.95 -48.82 -4.48
C ASN A 151 -0.64 -48.47 -5.21
N MET A 152 0.26 -47.70 -4.60
CA MET A 152 1.63 -47.46 -5.11
C MET A 152 2.71 -48.08 -4.21
N THR A 153 2.38 -49.12 -3.46
CA THR A 153 3.42 -50.02 -2.92
C THR A 153 3.99 -50.84 -4.08
N PRO A 154 5.31 -50.82 -4.34
CA PRO A 154 5.90 -51.74 -5.30
C PRO A 154 5.65 -53.16 -4.80
N GLN A 155 4.85 -53.92 -5.56
CA GLN A 155 4.69 -55.36 -5.35
C GLN A 155 6.08 -56.01 -5.35
N PRO A 156 6.44 -56.81 -4.33
CA PRO A 156 7.68 -57.57 -4.37
C PRO A 156 7.56 -58.61 -5.48
N THR A 157 8.36 -58.45 -6.53
CA THR A 157 8.49 -59.44 -7.61
C THR A 157 9.09 -60.71 -7.03
N HIS A 158 8.25 -61.71 -6.84
CA HIS A 158 8.64 -63.10 -6.61
C HIS A 158 9.24 -63.67 -7.90
N SER A 159 10.51 -64.06 -7.85
CA SER A 159 11.13 -65.09 -8.68
C SER A 159 12.36 -65.62 -7.97
#